data_AF-A0A2P4XHW5-F1
#
_entry.id   AF-A0A2P4XHW5-F1
#
_cell.length_a   1.000
_cell.length_b   1.000
_cell.length_c   1.000
_cell.angle_alpha   90.00
_cell.angle_beta   90.00
_cell.angle_gamma   90.00
#
_symmetry.space_group_name_H-M   'P 1'
#
loop_
_entity.id
_entity.type
_entity.pdbx_description
1 polymer ?
#
loop_
_entity_poly.entity_id
_entity_poly.type
_entity_poly.pdbx_seq_one_letter_code
_entity_poly.pdbx_strand_id
1 'polypeptide(L)'
;LRMLMYYHAINLSQWCWILVEGFMLVGCSYVITLSKPLDELKDMRPTSSLIGPTTLSSILGQEAINIIFLCFGIHMLSSQVWYCPFSPDNVDVAKWWLMSDNHLATTLFFFVIFQQHISAWVFSFGSTYRQPIWRNYLLMAFIAAVSALDLYLLLGEPSIVTDRFRISSSTNVVGLPDIPMPSSFRLKLLAMLLGNVVACILFEYIVVLGPVRSYFRNKYHKDLIPMKK
;
A
#
# COMPACT_ATOMS: atom_id res chain seq x y z
N LEU A 1 -3.62 -5.37 8.53
CA LEU A 1 -3.11 -4.31 9.44
C LEU A 1 -3.65 -4.42 10.88
N ARG A 2 -4.95 -4.17 11.14
CA ARG A 2 -5.49 -4.08 12.52
C ARG A 2 -5.22 -5.32 13.40
N MET A 3 -5.31 -6.53 12.83
CA MET A 3 -4.98 -7.76 13.57
C MET A 3 -3.53 -7.78 14.08
N LEU A 4 -2.57 -7.32 13.27
CA LEU A 4 -1.16 -7.25 13.67
C LEU A 4 -0.94 -6.15 14.73
N MET A 5 -1.63 -5.03 14.60
CA MET A 5 -1.61 -3.96 15.60
C MET A 5 -2.11 -4.44 16.95
N TYR A 6 -3.25 -5.16 16.98
CA TYR A 6 -3.79 -5.74 18.21
C TYR A 6 -2.88 -6.81 18.79
N TYR A 7 -2.30 -7.68 17.95
CA TYR A 7 -1.35 -8.69 18.41
C TYR A 7 -0.12 -8.09 19.10
N HIS A 8 0.38 -6.96 18.58
CA HIS A 8 1.52 -6.25 19.16
C HIS A 8 1.15 -5.15 20.16
N ALA A 9 -0.14 -4.97 20.46
CA ALA A 9 -0.66 -3.91 21.34
C ALA A 9 -0.17 -2.50 20.97
N ILE A 10 -0.05 -2.21 19.67
CA ILE A 10 0.35 -0.90 19.15
C ILE A 10 -0.80 -0.23 18.38
N ASN A 11 -0.73 1.08 18.21
CA ASN A 11 -1.64 1.82 17.34
C ASN A 11 -0.87 2.68 16.31
N LEU A 12 -1.57 3.23 15.32
CA LEU A 12 -1.05 4.28 14.45
C LEU A 12 -1.45 5.65 15.01
N SER A 13 -0.71 6.68 14.60
CA SER A 13 -1.01 8.04 15.03
C SER A 13 -2.28 8.53 14.33
N GLN A 14 -2.94 9.53 14.93
CA GLN A 14 -4.13 10.14 14.33
C GLN A 14 -3.85 10.68 12.92
N TRP A 15 -2.72 11.36 12.75
CA TRP A 15 -2.31 11.90 11.45
C TRP A 15 -1.99 10.81 10.43
N CYS A 16 -1.37 9.69 10.86
CA CYS A 16 -1.17 8.53 10.00
C CYS A 16 -2.51 7.92 9.54
N TRP A 17 -3.48 7.76 10.44
CA TRP A 17 -4.81 7.26 10.08
C TRP A 17 -5.55 8.20 9.13
N ILE A 18 -5.50 9.51 9.38
CA ILE A 18 -6.11 10.52 8.50
C ILE A 18 -5.48 10.47 7.11
N LEU A 19 -4.16 10.29 7.01
CA LEU A 19 -3.50 10.18 5.71
C LEU A 19 -3.89 8.89 4.98
N VAL A 20 -3.88 7.74 5.66
CA VAL A 20 -4.17 6.42 5.07
C VAL A 20 -5.64 6.26 4.67
N GLU A 21 -6.55 6.45 5.63
CA GLU A 21 -7.99 6.20 5.42
C GLU A 21 -8.72 7.45 4.92
N GLY A 22 -8.32 8.65 5.38
CA GLY A 22 -8.99 9.89 5.00
C GLY A 22 -8.55 10.38 3.62
N PHE A 23 -7.27 10.69 3.46
CA PHE A 23 -6.76 11.24 2.20
C PHE A 23 -6.54 10.16 1.15
N MET A 24 -5.78 9.11 1.47
CA MET A 24 -5.33 8.17 0.46
C MET A 24 -6.48 7.28 -0.03
N LEU A 25 -7.22 6.63 0.87
CA LEU A 25 -8.36 5.78 0.48
C LEU A 25 -9.45 6.57 -0.26
N VAL A 26 -10.00 7.61 0.39
CA VAL A 26 -11.12 8.37 -0.17
C VAL A 26 -10.66 9.18 -1.38
N GLY A 27 -9.50 9.84 -1.30
CA GLY A 27 -8.94 10.62 -2.40
C GLY A 27 -8.72 9.75 -3.64
N CYS A 28 -8.00 8.63 -3.52
CA CYS A 28 -7.82 7.71 -4.65
C CYS A 28 -9.14 7.17 -5.18
N SER A 29 -10.08 6.80 -4.30
CA SER A 29 -11.40 6.30 -4.74
C SER A 29 -12.13 7.30 -5.62
N TYR A 30 -12.02 8.60 -5.33
CA TYR A 30 -12.60 9.66 -6.15
C TYR A 30 -11.81 9.83 -7.44
N VAL A 31 -10.49 10.06 -7.35
CA VAL A 31 -9.69 10.48 -8.52
C VAL A 31 -9.55 9.38 -9.57
N ILE A 32 -9.62 8.09 -9.18
CA ILE A 32 -9.63 6.96 -10.12
C ILE A 32 -10.87 6.99 -11.02
N THR A 33 -12.02 7.43 -10.50
CA THR A 33 -13.29 7.47 -11.28
C THR A 33 -13.28 8.47 -12.43
N LEU A 34 -12.35 9.43 -12.39
CA LEU A 34 -12.17 10.46 -13.43
C LEU A 34 -11.41 9.96 -14.66
N SER A 35 -11.00 8.68 -14.67
CA SER A 35 -10.28 8.07 -15.79
C SER A 35 -11.21 7.88 -16.99
N LYS A 36 -10.82 8.46 -18.14
CA LYS A 36 -11.63 8.46 -19.37
C LYS A 36 -11.69 7.08 -20.05
N PRO A 37 -12.75 6.78 -20.81
CA PRO A 37 -12.81 5.59 -21.65
C PRO A 37 -11.79 5.67 -22.80
N LEU A 38 -11.46 4.53 -23.39
CA LEU A 38 -10.62 4.47 -24.58
C LEU A 38 -11.34 5.11 -25.78
N ASP A 39 -10.59 5.74 -26.69
CA ASP A 39 -11.14 6.43 -27.87
C ASP A 39 -11.66 5.45 -28.95
N GLU A 40 -11.36 4.16 -28.80
CA GLU A 40 -11.74 3.07 -29.70
C GLU A 40 -12.55 1.99 -28.95
N LEU A 41 -13.52 1.41 -29.65
CA LEU A 41 -14.28 0.25 -29.17
C LEU A 41 -13.47 -1.02 -29.43
N LYS A 42 -13.22 -1.81 -28.39
CA LYS A 42 -12.58 -3.13 -28.51
C LYS A 42 -13.61 -4.22 -28.77
N ASP A 43 -13.23 -5.24 -29.53
CA ASP A 43 -14.08 -6.39 -29.87
C ASP A 43 -14.42 -7.31 -28.68
N MET A 44 -13.84 -7.04 -27.51
CA MET A 44 -14.09 -7.78 -26.28
C MET A 44 -15.20 -7.12 -25.47
N ARG A 45 -16.08 -7.91 -24.86
CA ARG A 45 -17.09 -7.40 -23.94
C ARG A 45 -16.54 -7.31 -22.51
N PRO A 46 -16.91 -6.27 -21.74
CA PRO A 46 -16.64 -6.24 -20.30
C PRO A 46 -17.21 -7.47 -19.59
N THR A 47 -16.57 -7.88 -18.51
CA THR A 47 -17.08 -8.97 -17.67
C THR A 47 -18.42 -8.56 -17.06
N SER A 48 -19.43 -9.44 -17.16
CA SER A 48 -20.78 -9.18 -16.63
C SER A 48 -20.88 -9.28 -15.10
N SER A 49 -19.89 -9.90 -14.44
CA SER A 49 -19.79 -9.97 -12.99
C SER A 49 -18.70 -9.02 -12.49
N LEU A 50 -19.03 -8.28 -11.43
CA LEU A 50 -18.07 -7.46 -10.68
C LEU A 50 -16.99 -8.34 -10.02
N ILE A 51 -17.40 -9.52 -9.54
CA ILE A 51 -16.58 -10.49 -8.80
C ILE A 51 -16.31 -11.68 -9.73
N GLY A 52 -15.60 -11.41 -10.82
CA GLY A 52 -15.13 -12.45 -11.75
C GLY A 52 -13.89 -13.17 -11.21
N PRO A 53 -13.55 -14.36 -11.73
CA PRO A 53 -12.35 -15.11 -11.32
C PRO A 53 -11.04 -14.31 -11.56
N THR A 54 -11.00 -13.47 -12.59
CA THR A 54 -9.87 -12.56 -12.84
C THR A 54 -9.76 -11.47 -11.78
N THR A 55 -10.89 -10.88 -11.38
CA THR A 55 -10.93 -9.85 -10.33
C THR A 55 -10.55 -10.45 -8.98
N LEU A 56 -11.05 -11.66 -8.66
CA LEU A 56 -10.71 -12.36 -7.43
C LEU A 56 -9.22 -12.71 -7.35
N SER A 57 -8.67 -13.27 -8.42
CA SER A 57 -7.25 -13.65 -8.46
C SER A 57 -6.33 -12.43 -8.35
N SER A 58 -6.72 -11.30 -8.94
CA SER A 58 -6.03 -10.02 -8.75
C SER A 58 -6.09 -9.59 -7.28
N ILE A 59 -7.28 -9.41 -6.70
CA ILE A 59 -7.43 -8.92 -5.32
C ILE A 59 -6.72 -9.83 -4.31
N LEU A 60 -6.97 -11.14 -4.37
CA LEU A 60 -6.38 -12.09 -3.44
C LEU A 60 -4.86 -12.22 -3.61
N GLY A 61 -4.38 -12.15 -4.85
CA GLY A 61 -2.94 -12.20 -5.13
C GLY A 61 -2.21 -10.96 -4.65
N GLN A 62 -2.77 -9.77 -4.89
CA GLN A 62 -2.22 -8.51 -4.39
C GLN A 62 -2.19 -8.51 -2.85
N GLU A 63 -3.29 -8.91 -2.20
CA GLU A 63 -3.36 -9.01 -0.74
C GLU A 63 -2.35 -10.01 -0.17
N ALA A 64 -2.20 -11.19 -0.79
CA ALA A 64 -1.23 -12.18 -0.36
C ALA A 64 0.21 -11.65 -0.45
N ILE A 65 0.58 -10.99 -1.56
CA ILE A 65 1.91 -10.37 -1.71
C ILE A 65 2.12 -9.31 -0.64
N ASN A 66 1.13 -8.45 -0.40
CA ASN A 66 1.22 -7.39 0.61
C ASN A 66 1.38 -7.94 2.02
N ILE A 67 0.65 -8.99 2.39
CA ILE A 67 0.80 -9.67 3.69
C ILE A 67 2.20 -10.27 3.83
N ILE A 68 2.72 -10.93 2.80
CA ILE A 68 4.07 -11.53 2.81
C ILE A 68 5.13 -10.45 3.07
N PHE A 69 5.10 -9.36 2.30
CA PHE A 69 6.05 -8.25 2.47
C PHE A 69 5.90 -7.56 3.83
N LEU A 70 4.67 -7.40 4.33
CA LEU A 70 4.42 -6.83 5.66
C LEU A 70 5.04 -7.71 6.75
N CYS A 71 4.86 -9.03 6.70
CA CYS A 71 5.47 -9.97 7.63
C CYS A 71 7.01 -9.94 7.55
N PHE A 72 7.58 -9.87 6.34
CA PHE A 72 9.03 -9.68 6.19
C PHE A 72 9.51 -8.35 6.74
N GLY A 73 8.74 -7.27 6.60
CA GLY A 73 9.03 -5.98 7.19
C GLY A 73 9.08 -6.00 8.72
N ILE A 74 8.09 -6.64 9.34
CA ILE A 74 8.05 -6.84 10.79
C ILE A 74 9.24 -7.68 11.25
N HIS A 75 9.52 -8.79 10.54
CA HIS A 75 10.68 -9.63 10.85
C HIS A 75 11.98 -8.83 10.75
N MET A 76 12.18 -8.10 9.65
CA MET A 76 13.35 -7.26 9.41
C MET A 76 13.58 -6.22 10.52
N LEU A 77 12.51 -5.60 11.02
CA LEU A 77 12.56 -4.69 12.17
C LEU A 77 12.92 -5.44 13.46
N SER A 78 12.22 -6.53 13.74
CA SER A 78 12.40 -7.31 14.97
C SER A 78 13.80 -7.93 15.11
N SER A 79 14.51 -8.14 14.00
CA SER A 79 15.89 -8.65 13.99
C SER A 79 16.96 -7.58 14.19
N GLN A 80 16.60 -6.30 14.34
CA GLN A 80 17.57 -5.24 14.57
C GLN A 80 18.02 -5.18 16.02
N VAL A 81 19.33 -5.00 16.24
CA VAL A 81 19.93 -4.91 17.59
C VAL A 81 19.48 -3.69 18.39
N TRP A 82 19.10 -2.61 17.70
CA TRP A 82 18.62 -1.37 18.32
C TRP A 82 17.11 -1.37 18.54
N TYR A 83 16.38 -2.35 17.99
CA TYR A 83 14.93 -2.40 18.11
C TYR A 83 14.52 -2.86 19.51
N CYS A 84 13.77 -2.01 20.20
CA CYS A 84 13.13 -2.33 21.46
C CYS A 84 11.63 -2.56 21.22
N PRO A 85 11.09 -3.76 21.46
CA PRO A 85 9.66 -4.01 21.39
C PRO A 85 8.88 -3.12 22.36
N PHE A 86 7.75 -2.58 21.91
CA PHE A 86 6.84 -1.83 22.76
C PHE A 86 6.22 -2.76 23.82
N SER A 87 6.31 -2.39 25.10
CA SER A 87 5.58 -3.08 26.17
C SER A 87 4.33 -2.25 26.55
N PRO A 88 3.12 -2.84 26.46
CA PRO A 88 1.87 -2.17 26.81
C PRO A 88 1.61 -2.14 28.32
N ASP A 89 2.44 -2.79 29.15
CA ASP A 89 2.15 -3.07 30.57
C ASP A 89 1.93 -1.80 31.41
N ASN A 90 2.46 -0.67 30.96
CA ASN A 90 2.38 0.62 31.65
C ASN A 90 1.44 1.64 30.96
N VAL A 91 0.68 1.22 29.93
CA VAL A 91 -0.17 2.12 29.15
C VAL A 91 -1.64 1.88 29.44
N ASP A 92 -2.29 2.91 29.99
CA ASP A 92 -3.74 2.97 30.10
C ASP A 92 -4.37 2.93 28.69
N VAL A 93 -5.19 1.92 28.42
CA VAL A 93 -5.86 1.71 27.12
C VAL A 93 -6.76 2.91 26.76
N ALA A 94 -7.29 3.64 27.75
CA ALA A 94 -8.04 4.87 27.50
C ALA A 94 -7.16 5.95 26.83
N LYS A 95 -5.85 5.91 27.08
CA LYS A 95 -4.82 6.76 26.46
C LYS A 95 -4.19 6.09 25.25
N TRP A 96 -5.01 5.50 24.39
CA TRP A 96 -4.59 4.71 23.24
C TRP A 96 -3.59 5.40 22.31
N TRP A 97 -3.56 6.73 22.27
CA TRP A 97 -2.59 7.48 21.48
C TRP A 97 -1.15 7.22 21.94
N LEU A 98 -0.91 6.89 23.22
CA LEU A 98 0.42 6.52 23.72
C LEU A 98 0.95 5.22 23.09
N MET A 99 0.07 4.38 22.52
CA MET A 99 0.47 3.16 21.81
C MET A 99 0.99 3.42 20.38
N SER A 100 0.98 4.68 19.92
CA SER A 100 1.39 5.05 18.57
C SER A 100 2.89 5.30 18.40
N ASP A 101 3.59 5.58 19.49
CA ASP A 101 4.90 6.21 19.43
C ASP A 101 5.97 5.13 19.46
N ASN A 102 6.05 4.30 18.42
CA ASN A 102 7.04 3.22 18.37
C ASN A 102 7.49 2.88 16.93
N HIS A 103 8.63 2.20 16.84
CA HIS A 103 9.22 1.80 15.56
C HIS A 103 8.32 0.89 14.73
N LEU A 104 7.57 -0.01 15.39
CA LEU A 104 6.71 -0.96 14.72
C LEU A 104 5.51 -0.24 14.09
N ALA A 105 4.87 0.69 14.79
CA ALA A 105 3.82 1.55 14.28
C ALA A 105 4.28 2.35 13.06
N THR A 106 5.47 2.95 13.14
CA THR A 106 6.09 3.65 12.00
C THR A 106 6.32 2.72 10.80
N THR A 107 6.81 1.51 11.05
CA THR A 107 7.06 0.51 10.00
C THR A 107 5.75 0.07 9.34
N LEU A 108 4.73 -0.27 10.14
CA LEU A 108 3.41 -0.67 9.65
C LEU A 108 2.73 0.45 8.86
N PHE A 109 2.86 1.70 9.31
CA PHE A 109 2.35 2.88 8.59
C PHE A 109 2.90 2.93 7.17
N PHE A 110 4.23 2.87 7.01
CA PHE A 110 4.86 2.96 5.70
C PHE A 110 4.52 1.78 4.79
N PHE A 111 4.40 0.57 5.33
CA PHE A 111 3.90 -0.55 4.54
C PHE A 111 2.49 -0.29 4.02
N VAL A 112 1.57 0.08 4.89
CA VAL A 112 0.16 0.24 4.50
C VAL A 112 -0.03 1.40 3.53
N ILE A 113 0.61 2.55 3.75
CA ILE A 113 0.46 3.70 2.85
C ILE A 113 1.04 3.39 1.45
N PHE A 114 2.21 2.74 1.35
CA PHE A 114 2.78 2.33 0.05
C PHE A 114 1.95 1.22 -0.62
N GLN A 115 1.45 0.25 0.16
CA GLN A 115 0.56 -0.80 -0.35
C GLN A 115 -0.74 -0.21 -0.92
N GLN A 116 -1.22 0.88 -0.34
CA GLN A 116 -2.41 1.58 -0.81
C GLN A 116 -2.13 2.40 -2.08
N HIS A 117 -0.96 3.04 -2.17
CA HIS A 117 -0.48 3.66 -3.41
C HIS A 117 -0.45 2.65 -4.55
N ILE A 118 0.18 1.50 -4.34
CA ILE A 118 0.31 0.52 -5.42
C ILE A 118 -1.03 -0.13 -5.76
N SER A 119 -1.91 -0.36 -4.78
CA SER A 119 -3.26 -0.87 -5.05
C SER A 119 -4.07 0.10 -5.92
N ALA A 120 -3.98 1.41 -5.65
CA ALA A 120 -4.61 2.43 -6.49
C ALA A 120 -4.07 2.41 -7.92
N TRP A 121 -2.77 2.16 -8.11
CA TRP A 121 -2.14 2.07 -9.42
C TRP A 121 -2.51 0.80 -10.19
N VAL A 122 -2.30 -0.35 -9.56
CA VAL A 122 -2.49 -1.68 -10.14
C VAL A 122 -3.91 -1.86 -10.65
N PHE A 123 -4.91 -1.50 -9.84
CA PHE A 123 -6.31 -1.60 -10.23
C PHE A 123 -6.75 -0.52 -11.24
N SER A 124 -5.88 0.44 -11.53
CA SER A 124 -6.15 1.58 -12.42
C SER A 124 -5.25 1.63 -13.65
N PHE A 125 -4.42 0.62 -13.92
CA PHE A 125 -3.43 0.64 -15.02
C PHE A 125 -4.01 0.98 -16.41
N GLY A 126 -5.33 0.90 -16.58
CA GLY A 126 -6.00 1.11 -17.85
C GLY A 126 -6.06 -0.23 -18.57
N SER A 127 -7.18 -0.91 -18.38
CA SER A 127 -7.47 -2.16 -19.08
C SER A 127 -8.01 -1.86 -20.49
N THR A 128 -8.41 -2.91 -21.19
CA THR A 128 -9.03 -2.96 -22.52
C THR A 128 -10.08 -1.88 -22.81
N TYR A 129 -10.70 -1.27 -21.80
CA TYR A 129 -11.83 -0.33 -21.94
C TYR A 129 -11.55 1.10 -21.48
N ARG A 130 -10.44 1.35 -20.77
CA ARG A 130 -10.15 2.65 -20.13
C ARG A 130 -8.81 3.18 -20.61
N GLN A 131 -8.69 4.51 -20.70
CA GLN A 131 -7.41 5.14 -20.95
C GLN A 131 -6.40 4.78 -19.85
N PRO A 132 -5.11 4.75 -20.19
CA PRO A 132 -4.07 4.39 -19.23
C PRO A 132 -3.97 5.44 -18.12
N ILE A 133 -3.57 4.98 -16.93
CA ILE A 133 -3.59 5.78 -15.69
C ILE A 133 -2.87 7.12 -15.81
N TRP A 134 -1.79 7.18 -16.60
CA TRP A 134 -0.95 8.36 -16.81
C TRP A 134 -1.68 9.51 -17.51
N ARG A 135 -2.78 9.24 -18.22
CA ARG A 135 -3.61 10.29 -18.84
C ARG A 135 -4.53 10.99 -17.82
N ASN A 136 -4.73 10.40 -16.65
CA ASN A 136 -5.44 11.05 -15.55
C ASN A 136 -4.46 11.91 -14.76
N TYR A 137 -4.22 13.14 -15.25
CA TYR A 137 -3.26 14.05 -14.64
C TYR A 137 -3.58 14.40 -13.18
N LEU A 138 -4.86 14.42 -12.81
CA LEU A 138 -5.28 14.69 -11.44
C LEU A 138 -4.88 13.54 -10.52
N LEU A 139 -5.11 12.29 -10.93
CA LEU A 139 -4.62 11.10 -10.22
C LEU A 139 -3.10 11.08 -10.10
N MET A 140 -2.39 11.39 -11.20
CA MET A 140 -0.92 11.44 -11.19
C MET A 140 -0.39 12.51 -10.25
N ALA A 141 -0.97 13.71 -10.26
CA ALA A 141 -0.59 14.80 -9.35
C ALA A 141 -0.91 14.46 -7.89
N PHE A 142 -2.07 13.86 -7.63
CA PHE A 142 -2.47 13.43 -6.29
C PHE A 142 -1.49 12.42 -5.72
N ILE A 143 -1.18 11.35 -6.48
CA ILE A 143 -0.26 10.31 -6.04
C ILE A 143 1.16 10.86 -5.91
N ALA A 144 1.63 11.70 -6.85
CA ALA A 144 2.94 12.33 -6.73
C ALA A 144 3.06 13.18 -5.47
N ALA A 145 2.03 13.95 -5.12
CA ALA A 145 2.02 14.78 -3.92
C ALA A 145 2.05 13.95 -2.63
N VAL A 146 1.23 12.91 -2.53
CA VAL A 146 1.19 12.04 -1.34
C VAL A 146 2.48 11.21 -1.24
N SER A 147 2.97 10.65 -2.34
CA SER A 147 4.24 9.91 -2.34
C SER A 147 5.44 10.80 -1.98
N ALA A 148 5.44 12.08 -2.38
CA ALA A 148 6.46 13.03 -1.95
C ALA A 148 6.40 13.28 -0.43
N LEU A 149 5.19 13.41 0.13
CA LEU A 149 5.00 13.51 1.58
C LEU A 149 5.48 12.24 2.30
N ASP A 150 5.14 11.05 1.80
CA ASP A 150 5.56 9.78 2.40
C ASP A 150 7.08 9.62 2.38
N LEU A 151 7.73 9.97 1.26
CA LEU A 151 9.20 9.95 1.16
C LEU A 151 9.84 10.98 2.09
N TYR A 152 9.25 12.17 2.23
CA TYR A 152 9.69 13.16 3.21
C TYR A 152 9.54 12.64 4.64
N LEU A 153 8.43 11.99 4.98
CA LEU A 153 8.22 11.41 6.31
C LEU A 153 9.19 10.25 6.59
N LEU A 154 9.54 9.45 5.57
CA LEU A 154 10.42 8.28 5.72
C LEU A 154 11.90 8.65 5.76
N LEU A 155 12.36 9.51 4.85
CA LEU A 155 13.79 9.82 4.67
C LEU A 155 14.19 11.18 5.24
N GLY A 156 13.23 12.06 5.51
CA GLY A 156 13.49 13.40 5.99
C GLY A 156 14.15 13.42 7.38
N GLU A 157 14.83 14.54 7.64
CA GLU A 157 15.32 14.84 8.98
C GLU A 157 14.14 15.07 9.95
N PRO A 158 14.34 14.80 11.24
CA PRO A 158 13.40 15.16 12.29
C PRO A 158 12.88 16.59 12.15
N SER A 159 11.57 16.71 12.07
CA SER A 159 10.88 17.99 11.91
C SER A 159 9.58 18.00 12.70
N ILE A 160 8.98 19.18 12.83
CA ILE A 160 7.65 19.31 13.44
C ILE A 160 6.59 18.46 12.74
N VAL A 161 6.72 18.23 11.42
CA VAL A 161 5.79 17.40 10.66
C VAL A 161 5.96 15.94 11.04
N THR A 162 7.18 15.42 11.05
CA THR A 162 7.45 14.03 11.44
C THR A 162 7.04 13.75 12.89
N ASP A 163 7.20 14.74 13.78
CA ASP A 163 6.76 14.65 15.18
C ASP A 163 5.23 14.62 15.31
N ARG A 164 4.50 15.41 14.51
CA ARG A 164 3.03 15.37 14.49
C ARG A 164 2.51 14.02 14.00
N PHE A 165 3.15 13.45 12.99
CA PHE A 165 2.85 12.11 12.50
C PHE A 165 3.35 11.01 13.45
N ARG A 166 4.13 11.35 14.48
CA ARG A 166 4.74 10.42 15.44
C ARG A 166 5.57 9.35 14.73
N ILE A 167 6.22 9.76 13.64
CA ILE A 167 7.21 8.95 12.96
C ILE A 167 8.40 8.84 13.88
N SER A 168 8.88 7.62 14.08
CA SER A 168 10.04 7.30 14.93
C SER A 168 11.37 7.76 14.31
N SER A 169 11.42 9.02 13.89
CA SER A 169 12.54 9.67 13.24
C SER A 169 13.39 10.47 14.23
N SER A 170 12.75 11.00 15.27
CA SER A 170 13.28 11.75 16.41
C SER A 170 13.18 10.93 17.70
N THR A 171 13.82 11.42 18.76
CA THR A 171 13.68 10.94 20.15
C THR A 171 12.40 11.46 20.82
N ASN A 172 11.40 11.90 20.06
CA ASN A 172 10.21 12.56 20.63
C ASN A 172 9.12 11.56 20.99
N VAL A 173 9.40 10.66 21.94
CA VAL A 173 8.40 9.72 22.46
C VAL A 173 8.37 9.72 23.99
N VAL A 174 7.20 9.98 24.55
CA VAL A 174 6.94 9.85 25.99
C VAL A 174 6.81 8.37 26.35
N GLY A 175 7.76 7.83 27.13
CA GLY A 175 7.59 6.54 27.82
C GLY A 175 8.36 5.33 27.25
N LEU A 176 9.26 5.52 26.28
CA LEU A 176 10.20 4.51 25.79
C LEU A 176 11.64 5.03 25.86
N PRO A 177 12.68 4.16 25.85
CA PRO A 177 14.04 4.61 25.63
C PRO A 177 14.14 5.31 24.27
N ASP A 178 14.70 6.52 24.29
CA ASP A 178 14.82 7.44 23.15
C ASP A 178 15.82 6.94 22.08
N ILE A 179 15.42 5.91 21.34
CA ILE A 179 16.19 5.38 20.23
C ILE A 179 15.48 5.83 18.95
N PRO A 180 16.07 6.73 18.13
CA PRO A 180 15.49 7.07 16.84
C PRO A 180 15.74 5.95 15.83
N MET A 181 14.82 5.74 14.89
CA MET A 181 15.02 4.75 13.81
C MET A 181 16.23 5.18 12.95
N PRO A 182 17.30 4.37 12.83
CA PRO A 182 18.49 4.73 12.08
C PRO A 182 18.19 4.99 10.60
N SER A 183 18.83 5.99 9.99
CA SER A 183 18.67 6.31 8.56
C SER A 183 19.00 5.12 7.65
N SER A 184 20.00 4.32 8.02
CA SER A 184 20.36 3.09 7.31
C SER A 184 19.21 2.07 7.29
N PHE A 185 18.42 1.98 8.37
CA PHE A 185 17.23 1.13 8.39
C PHE A 185 16.09 1.74 7.59
N ARG A 186 15.88 3.06 7.63
CA ARG A 186 14.86 3.73 6.81
C ARG A 186 15.08 3.52 5.31
N LEU A 187 16.34 3.52 4.85
CA LEU A 187 16.69 3.17 3.47
C LEU A 187 16.42 1.70 3.14
N LYS A 188 16.72 0.77 4.07
CA LYS A 188 16.37 -0.66 3.89
C LYS A 188 14.86 -0.86 3.83
N LEU A 189 14.10 -0.14 4.67
CA LEU A 189 12.64 -0.13 4.65
C LEU A 189 12.13 0.37 3.30
N LEU A 190 12.64 1.51 2.80
CA LEU A 190 12.28 2.00 1.47
C LEU A 190 12.56 0.95 0.37
N ALA A 191 13.73 0.31 0.40
CA ALA A 191 14.06 -0.74 -0.57
C ALA A 191 13.07 -1.91 -0.52
N MET A 192 12.64 -2.33 0.68
CA MET A 192 11.62 -3.35 0.87
C MET A 192 10.25 -2.92 0.34
N LEU A 193 9.85 -1.67 0.58
CA LEU A 193 8.60 -1.09 0.08
C LEU A 193 8.59 -1.02 -1.45
N LEU A 194 9.69 -0.58 -2.06
CA LEU A 194 9.84 -0.58 -3.52
C LEU A 194 9.84 -2.01 -4.09
N GLY A 195 10.43 -2.96 -3.38
CA GLY A 195 10.35 -4.38 -3.73
C GLY A 195 8.91 -4.90 -3.73
N ASN A 196 8.11 -4.52 -2.73
CA ASN A 196 6.68 -4.84 -2.68
C ASN A 196 5.92 -4.22 -3.86
N VAL A 197 6.17 -2.95 -4.16
CA VAL A 197 5.60 -2.25 -5.31
C VAL A 197 5.90 -3.01 -6.60
N VAL A 198 7.18 -3.33 -6.87
CA VAL A 198 7.59 -4.05 -8.07
C VAL A 198 6.93 -5.43 -8.15
N ALA A 199 6.87 -6.17 -7.05
CA ALA A 199 6.22 -7.48 -6.99
C ALA A 199 4.72 -7.41 -7.35
N CYS A 200 4.00 -6.42 -6.81
CA CYS A 200 2.59 -6.16 -7.13
C CYS A 200 2.37 -5.84 -8.61
N ILE A 201 3.24 -5.01 -9.21
CA ILE A 201 3.17 -4.67 -10.64
C ILE A 201 3.42 -5.91 -11.51
N LEU A 202 4.48 -6.66 -11.21
CA LEU A 202 4.84 -7.85 -11.97
C LEU A 202 3.75 -8.93 -11.88
N PHE A 203 3.19 -9.14 -10.70
CA PHE A 203 2.07 -10.07 -10.50
C PHE A 203 0.86 -9.68 -11.34
N GLU A 204 0.45 -8.41 -11.29
CA GLU A 204 -0.70 -7.96 -12.08
C GLU A 204 -0.43 -8.12 -13.58
N TYR A 205 0.73 -7.67 -14.04
CA TYR A 205 1.05 -7.65 -15.46
C TYR A 205 1.21 -9.05 -16.03
N ILE A 206 1.85 -9.98 -15.30
CA ILE A 206 2.15 -11.32 -15.80
C ILE A 206 0.96 -12.28 -15.57
N VAL A 207 0.36 -12.24 -14.39
CA VAL A 207 -0.65 -13.22 -13.98
C VAL A 207 -2.05 -12.78 -14.41
N VAL A 208 -2.43 -11.53 -14.09
CA VAL A 208 -3.80 -11.06 -14.28
C VAL A 208 -4.03 -10.51 -15.68
N LEU A 209 -3.15 -9.67 -16.18
CA LEU A 209 -3.32 -9.02 -17.48
C LEU A 209 -2.63 -9.79 -18.63
N GLY A 210 -1.56 -10.51 -18.32
CA GLY A 210 -0.65 -11.05 -19.32
C GLY A 210 -0.87 -12.51 -19.71
N PRO A 211 0.23 -13.28 -19.88
CA PRO A 211 0.20 -14.59 -20.54
C PRO A 211 -0.59 -15.64 -19.76
N VAL A 212 -0.60 -15.59 -18.42
CA VAL A 212 -1.28 -16.60 -17.60
C VAL A 212 -2.79 -16.54 -17.82
N ARG A 213 -3.39 -15.35 -17.72
CA ARG A 213 -4.81 -15.16 -18.05
C ARG A 213 -5.12 -15.61 -19.48
N SER A 214 -4.27 -15.25 -20.44
CA SER A 214 -4.47 -15.61 -21.85
C SER A 214 -4.45 -17.14 -22.06
N TYR A 215 -3.54 -17.84 -21.39
CA TYR A 215 -3.46 -19.30 -21.41
C TYR A 215 -4.73 -19.97 -20.83
N PHE A 216 -5.15 -19.56 -19.62
CA PHE A 216 -6.36 -20.12 -19.00
C PHE A 216 -7.62 -19.79 -19.79
N ARG A 217 -7.72 -18.58 -20.36
CA ARG A 217 -8.84 -18.21 -21.22
C ARG A 217 -8.89 -19.07 -22.47
N ASN A 218 -7.78 -19.23 -23.20
CA ASN A 218 -7.76 -20.03 -24.42
C ASN A 218 -8.07 -21.52 -24.16
N LYS A 219 -7.73 -22.03 -22.97
CA LYS A 219 -7.96 -23.42 -22.60
C LYS A 219 -9.39 -23.71 -22.15
N TYR A 220 -10.00 -22.80 -21.37
CA TYR A 220 -11.27 -23.07 -20.68
C TYR A 220 -12.44 -22.20 -21.18
N HIS A 221 -12.18 -21.06 -21.81
CA HIS A 221 -13.23 -20.19 -22.33
C HIS A 221 -13.57 -20.59 -23.77
N LYS A 222 -14.81 -21.03 -23.98
CA LYS A 222 -15.37 -21.22 -25.33
C LYS A 222 -16.28 -20.03 -25.60
N ASP A 223 -15.84 -19.12 -26.45
CA ASP A 223 -16.71 -18.04 -26.93
C ASP A 223 -17.86 -18.65 -27.73
N LEU A 224 -19.11 -18.36 -27.32
CA LEU A 224 -20.31 -18.82 -28.04
C LEU A 224 -20.50 -18.10 -29.38
N ILE A 225 -19.74 -17.02 -29.63
CA ILE A 225 -19.76 -16.22 -30.86
C ILE A 225 -18.30 -16.02 -31.29
N PRO A 226 -17.91 -16.36 -32.52
CA PRO A 226 -16.54 -16.15 -32.98
C PRO A 226 -16.23 -14.65 -33.00
N MET A 227 -15.15 -14.24 -32.31
CA MET A 227 -14.61 -12.90 -32.50
C MET A 227 -14.09 -12.77 -33.94
N LYS A 228 -14.35 -11.62 -34.57
CA LYS A 228 -13.86 -11.34 -35.92
C LYS A 228 -12.32 -11.43 -35.88
N LYS A 229 -11.75 -12.22 -36.79
CA LYS A 229 -10.30 -12.35 -36.94
C LYS A 229 -9.67 -11.02 -37.34
#